data_AF-A0A6G3RWL6-F1
#
_entry.id   AF-A0A6G3RWL6-F1
#
_cell.length_a   1.000
_cell.length_b   1.000
_cell.length_c   1.000
_cell.angle_alpha   90.00
_cell.angle_beta   90.00
_cell.angle_gamma   90.00
#
_symmetry.space_group_name_H-M   'P 1'
#
loop_
_entity.id
_entity.type
_entity.pdbx_description
1 polymer ?
#
loop_
_entity_poly.entity_id
_entity_poly.type
_entity_poly.pdbx_seq_one_letter_code
_entity_poly.pdbx_strand_id
1 'polypeptide(L)'
;MCGAWWPRTDDLAAELTALTDVFDASRGLVTRIASHRGSWREEPAALPVNGRTVAATWYASGLDPHTIRLFSYGVGRWDLLVVPPGSGTDTAARLMIAAADPALRLTGTALMATEDAP
;
A
#
# COMPACT_ATOMS: atom_id res chain seq x y z
N MET A 1 -7.97 -2.78 -8.47
CA MET A 1 -6.75 -2.43 -7.70
C MET A 1 -5.56 -2.58 -8.65
N CYS A 2 -4.43 -1.91 -8.42
CA CYS A 2 -3.30 -1.93 -9.36
C CYS A 2 -2.13 -2.83 -8.88
N GLY A 3 -2.32 -3.55 -7.78
CA GLY A 3 -1.35 -4.46 -7.18
C GLY A 3 -1.55 -4.60 -5.68
N ALA A 4 -0.59 -5.24 -5.04
CA ALA A 4 -0.50 -5.36 -3.59
C ALA A 4 0.92 -5.10 -3.10
N TRP A 5 1.00 -4.84 -1.80
CA TRP A 5 2.20 -4.64 -1.04
C TRP A 5 2.06 -5.37 0.28
N TRP A 6 3.08 -6.17 0.60
CA TRP A 6 3.19 -6.85 1.88
C TRP A 6 4.36 -6.27 2.67
N PRO A 7 4.11 -5.23 3.49
CA PRO A 7 5.11 -4.75 4.43
C PRO A 7 5.52 -5.87 5.39
N ARG A 8 6.79 -5.88 5.81
CA ARG A 8 7.29 -6.86 6.79
C ARG A 8 7.19 -6.35 8.23
N THR A 9 7.00 -5.05 8.40
CA THR A 9 6.91 -4.33 9.67
C THR A 9 5.81 -3.27 9.62
N ASP A 10 5.44 -2.73 10.79
CA ASP A 10 4.52 -1.58 10.89
C ASP A 10 5.25 -0.22 10.80
N ASP A 11 6.56 -0.22 10.54
CA ASP A 11 7.36 0.99 10.33
C ASP A 11 7.16 1.50 8.90
N LEU A 12 6.22 2.43 8.76
CA LEU A 12 5.88 2.99 7.46
C LEU A 12 7.07 3.66 6.76
N ALA A 13 8.00 4.29 7.49
CA ALA A 13 9.12 5.01 6.87
C ALA A 13 10.12 4.04 6.23
N ALA A 14 10.47 2.97 6.97
CA ALA A 14 11.35 1.92 6.48
C ALA A 14 10.72 1.18 5.30
N GLU A 15 9.45 0.82 5.44
CA GLU A 15 8.70 0.06 4.45
C GLU A 15 8.45 0.89 3.17
N LEU A 16 8.14 2.19 3.28
CA LEU A 16 8.03 3.06 2.10
C LEU A 16 9.37 3.23 1.38
N THR A 17 10.49 3.26 2.11
CA THR A 17 11.82 3.31 1.48
C THR A 17 12.01 2.10 0.56
N ALA A 18 11.81 0.90 1.08
CA ALA A 18 11.90 -0.32 0.27
C ALA A 18 10.88 -0.35 -0.88
N LEU A 19 9.64 0.10 -0.64
CA LEU A 19 8.59 0.13 -1.66
C LEU A 19 8.94 1.10 -2.79
N THR A 20 9.41 2.30 -2.45
CA THR A 20 9.75 3.34 -3.43
C THR A 20 10.98 2.98 -4.25
N ASP A 21 11.96 2.26 -3.72
CA ASP A 21 13.09 1.75 -4.52
C ASP A 21 12.61 0.90 -5.70
N VAL A 22 11.67 -0.01 -5.45
CA VAL A 22 11.09 -0.88 -6.48
C VAL A 22 10.17 -0.09 -7.41
N PHE A 23 9.38 0.84 -6.86
CA PHE A 23 8.45 1.65 -7.64
C PHE A 23 9.16 2.63 -8.56
N ASP A 24 10.20 3.31 -8.09
CA ASP A 24 10.93 4.32 -8.85
C ASP A 24 11.60 3.70 -10.07
N ALA A 25 12.17 2.51 -9.92
CA ALA A 25 12.82 1.77 -11.00
C ALA A 25 11.85 1.33 -12.10
N SER A 26 10.56 1.14 -11.79
CA SER A 26 9.59 0.49 -12.69
C SER A 26 8.43 1.39 -13.14
N ARG A 27 8.02 2.35 -12.31
CA ARG A 27 6.75 3.10 -12.40
C ARG A 27 6.91 4.58 -12.05
N GLY A 28 8.15 5.08 -11.96
CA GLY A 28 8.46 6.49 -11.72
C GLY A 28 8.43 6.91 -10.26
N LEU A 29 8.82 8.16 -10.04
CA LEU A 29 9.11 8.69 -8.71
C LEU A 29 7.84 8.89 -7.89
N VAL A 30 7.75 8.18 -6.76
CA VAL A 30 6.67 8.40 -5.78
C VAL A 30 6.88 9.73 -5.06
N THR A 31 5.85 10.58 -5.10
CA THR A 31 5.87 11.95 -4.54
C THR A 31 4.89 12.15 -3.38
N ARG A 32 3.81 11.36 -3.35
CA ARG A 32 2.79 11.42 -2.30
C ARG A 32 2.22 10.04 -2.05
N ILE A 33 1.83 9.80 -0.80
CA ILE A 33 1.01 8.67 -0.40
C ILE A 33 -0.30 9.14 0.23
N ALA A 34 -1.29 8.26 0.19
CA ALA A 34 -2.52 8.38 0.96
C ALA A 34 -2.90 7.04 1.57
N SER A 35 -3.29 7.05 2.83
CA SER A 35 -3.75 5.86 3.57
C SER A 35 -4.93 6.21 4.47
N HIS A 36 -5.70 5.20 4.85
CA HIS A 36 -6.73 5.37 5.87
C HIS A 36 -6.09 5.66 7.23
N ARG A 37 -6.79 6.46 8.03
CA ARG A 37 -6.37 6.85 9.37
C ARG A 37 -6.50 5.68 10.35
N GLY A 38 -5.47 5.39 11.12
CA GLY A 38 -5.38 4.25 12.04
C GLY A 38 -4.88 2.96 11.39
N SER A 39 -4.57 2.97 10.09
CA SER A 39 -3.96 1.80 9.42
C SER A 39 -2.47 1.63 9.74
N TRP A 40 -1.80 2.68 10.21
CA TRP A 40 -0.38 2.69 10.53
C TRP A 40 -0.14 3.24 11.92
N ARG A 41 0.95 2.82 12.56
CA ARG A 41 1.30 3.26 13.93
C ARG A 41 1.56 4.76 14.01
N GLU A 42 2.25 5.30 13.00
CA GLU A 42 2.54 6.71 12.88
C GLU A 42 1.87 7.31 11.65
N GLU A 43 1.37 8.53 11.78
CA GLU A 43 0.65 9.25 10.72
C GLU A 43 1.32 10.58 10.38
N PRO A 44 2.62 10.58 10.02
CA PRO A 44 3.32 11.83 9.73
C PRO A 44 2.74 12.51 8.48
N ALA A 45 2.79 13.85 8.43
CA ALA A 45 2.35 14.59 7.24
C ALA A 45 3.33 14.45 6.06
N ALA A 46 4.58 14.09 6.33
CA ALA A 46 5.61 13.85 5.33
C ALA A 46 6.71 12.94 5.88
N LEU A 47 7.30 12.14 4.99
CA LEU A 47 8.31 11.14 5.32
C LEU A 47 9.56 11.35 4.46
N PRO A 48 10.77 11.36 5.04
CA PRO A 48 11.99 11.28 4.27
C PRO A 48 12.16 9.86 3.72
N VAL A 49 12.26 9.75 2.39
CA VAL A 49 12.35 8.49 1.65
C VAL A 49 13.37 8.70 0.55
N ASN A 50 14.42 7.87 0.46
CA ASN A 50 15.42 7.94 -0.61
C ASN A 50 16.01 9.35 -0.86
N GLY A 51 16.29 10.10 0.22
CA GLY A 51 16.84 11.45 0.14
C GLY A 51 15.85 12.52 -0.36
N ARG A 52 14.57 12.18 -0.49
CA ARG A 52 13.48 13.11 -0.82
C ARG A 52 12.35 13.04 0.21
N THR A 53 11.43 14.00 0.14
CA THR A 53 10.28 14.03 1.04
C THR A 53 9.02 13.57 0.31
N VAL A 54 8.40 12.51 0.80
CA VAL A 54 7.11 12.02 0.32
C VAL A 54 6.01 12.55 1.23
N ALA A 55 5.09 13.34 0.68
CA ALA A 55 3.95 13.84 1.44
C ALA A 55 2.97 12.70 1.76
N ALA A 56 2.42 12.67 2.96
CA ALA A 56 1.45 11.67 3.38
C ALA A 56 0.11 12.32 3.75
N THR A 57 -0.97 11.74 3.24
CA THR A 57 -2.34 12.23 3.47
C THR A 57 -3.17 11.13 4.11
N TRP A 58 -3.84 11.47 5.21
CA TRP A 58 -4.58 10.53 6.05
C TRP A 58 -6.07 10.76 5.91
N TYR A 59 -6.79 9.73 5.47
CA TYR A 59 -8.24 9.81 5.26
C TYR A 59 -8.96 9.12 6.40
N ALA A 60 -9.85 9.86 7.08
CA ALA A 60 -10.73 9.27 8.10
C ALA A 60 -11.89 8.46 7.49
N SER A 61 -12.21 8.68 6.22
CA SER A 61 -13.24 7.95 5.46
C SER A 61 -12.98 8.08 3.95
N GLY A 62 -13.59 7.20 3.15
CA GLY A 62 -13.50 7.22 1.68
C GLY A 62 -12.24 6.59 1.09
N LEU A 63 -11.29 6.18 1.92
CA LEU A 63 -10.19 5.28 1.53
C LEU A 63 -10.28 4.00 2.36
N ASP A 64 -10.09 2.87 1.70
CA ASP A 64 -10.18 1.55 2.31
C ASP A 64 -9.01 1.32 3.31
N PRO A 65 -9.27 0.78 4.52
CA PRO A 65 -8.24 0.58 5.55
C PRO A 65 -7.03 -0.26 5.14
N HIS A 66 -7.24 -1.20 4.21
CA HIS A 66 -6.22 -2.09 3.69
C HIS A 66 -5.69 -1.59 2.34
N THR A 67 -5.84 -0.31 2.02
CA THR A 67 -5.36 0.25 0.76
C THR A 67 -4.44 1.43 1.01
N ILE A 68 -3.24 1.36 0.42
CA ILE A 68 -2.35 2.51 0.29
C ILE A 68 -2.37 3.00 -1.15
N ARG A 69 -2.54 4.30 -1.30
CA ARG A 69 -2.55 4.97 -2.59
C ARG A 69 -1.24 5.73 -2.78
N LEU A 70 -0.51 5.39 -3.83
CA LEU A 70 0.71 6.08 -4.23
C LEU A 70 0.44 7.01 -5.40
N PHE A 71 1.10 8.16 -5.41
CA PHE A 71 1.11 9.10 -6.53
C PHE A 71 2.52 9.21 -7.08
N SER A 72 2.70 8.76 -8.31
CA SER A 72 3.96 8.79 -9.04
C SER A 72 3.95 9.87 -10.12
N TYR A 73 5.06 10.59 -10.27
CA TYR A 73 5.25 11.57 -11.33
C TYR A 73 5.29 10.87 -12.70
N GLY A 74 4.42 11.29 -13.63
CA GLY A 74 4.36 10.76 -15.00
C GLY A 74 3.48 9.53 -15.22
N VAL A 75 3.22 8.72 -14.18
CA VAL A 75 2.41 7.48 -14.30
C VAL A 75 1.06 7.58 -13.57
N GLY A 76 0.90 8.55 -12.67
CA GLY A 76 -0.37 8.85 -12.02
C GLY A 76 -0.56 8.11 -10.70
N ARG A 77 -1.77 7.58 -10.49
CA ARG A 77 -2.24 7.05 -9.21
C ARG A 77 -2.22 5.52 -9.18
N TRP A 78 -1.69 4.95 -8.11
CA TRP A 78 -1.62 3.51 -7.88
C TRP A 78 -2.29 3.16 -6.56
N ASP A 79 -3.30 2.30 -6.60
CA ASP A 79 -3.97 1.78 -5.42
C ASP A 79 -3.46 0.36 -5.15
N LEU A 80 -2.76 0.18 -4.03
CA LEU A 80 -2.17 -1.08 -3.62
C LEU A 80 -2.89 -1.61 -2.37
N LEU A 81 -3.22 -2.90 -2.38
CA LEU A 81 -3.61 -3.60 -1.16
C LEU A 81 -2.42 -3.65 -0.20
N VAL A 82 -2.62 -3.30 1.07
CA VAL A 82 -1.67 -3.50 2.16
C VAL A 82 -2.02 -4.79 2.88
N VAL A 83 -1.18 -5.82 2.72
CA VAL A 83 -1.29 -7.06 3.48
C VAL A 83 -0.65 -6.86 4.85
N PRO A 84 -1.34 -7.14 5.97
CA PRO A 84 -0.75 -7.00 7.30
C PRO A 84 0.57 -7.79 7.45
N PRO A 85 1.58 -7.25 8.15
CA PRO A 85 2.88 -7.92 8.31
C PRO A 85 2.77 -9.26 9.05
N GLY A 86 1.76 -9.40 9.92
CA GLY A 86 1.44 -10.63 10.65
C GLY A 86 0.71 -11.70 9.83
N SER A 87 0.33 -11.44 8.58
CA SER A 87 -0.28 -12.46 7.72
C SER A 87 0.71 -13.60 7.42
N GLY A 88 0.21 -14.84 7.45
CA GLY A 88 0.99 -16.02 7.06
C GLY A 88 1.48 -15.92 5.61
N THR A 89 2.63 -16.52 5.30
CA THR A 89 3.26 -16.41 3.97
C THR A 89 2.33 -16.89 2.85
N ASP A 90 1.60 -17.98 3.07
CA ASP A 90 0.66 -18.53 2.08
C ASP A 90 -0.52 -17.57 1.83
N THR A 91 -1.10 -17.02 2.90
CA THR A 91 -2.18 -16.01 2.82
C THR A 91 -1.70 -14.76 2.10
N ALA A 92 -0.52 -14.25 2.46
CA ALA A 92 0.05 -13.08 1.83
C ALA A 92 0.30 -13.31 0.34
N ALA A 93 0.84 -14.48 -0.05
CA ALA A 93 1.05 -14.82 -1.45
C ALA A 93 -0.26 -14.86 -2.24
N ARG A 94 -1.33 -15.46 -1.69
CA ARG A 94 -2.65 -15.51 -2.32
C ARG A 94 -3.26 -14.13 -2.51
N LEU A 95 -3.23 -13.29 -1.47
CA LEU A 95 -3.70 -11.91 -1.53
C LEU A 95 -2.92 -11.10 -2.56
N MET A 96 -1.59 -11.25 -2.60
CA MET A 96 -0.74 -10.56 -3.56
C MET A 96 -1.04 -10.97 -5.00
N ILE A 97 -1.28 -12.27 -5.26
CA ILE A 97 -1.67 -12.78 -6.58
C ILE A 97 -3.05 -12.26 -6.97
N ALA A 98 -4.03 -12.38 -6.09
CA ALA A 98 -5.40 -11.90 -6.34
C ALA A 98 -5.40 -10.39 -6.63
N ALA A 99 -4.60 -9.61 -5.90
CA ALA A 99 -4.51 -8.18 -6.07
C ALA A 99 -3.79 -7.73 -7.35
N ALA A 100 -2.96 -8.60 -7.93
CA ALA A 100 -2.31 -8.36 -9.20
C ALA A 100 -3.24 -8.62 -10.40
N ASP A 101 -4.39 -9.27 -10.20
CA ASP A 101 -5.36 -9.53 -11.26
C ASP A 101 -6.07 -8.22 -11.69
N PRO A 102 -5.86 -7.75 -12.94
CA PRO A 102 -6.52 -6.54 -13.44
C PRO A 102 -8.05 -6.66 -13.53
N ALA A 103 -8.58 -7.89 -13.60
CA ALA A 103 -10.02 -8.15 -13.62
C ALA A 103 -10.66 -8.03 -12.23
N LEU A 104 -9.85 -8.09 -11.16
CA LEU A 104 -10.34 -8.03 -9.79
C LEU A 104 -10.72 -6.58 -9.41
N ARG A 105 -12.03 -6.38 -9.22
CA ARG A 105 -12.64 -5.10 -8.82
C ARG A 105 -13.03 -5.04 -7.34
N LEU A 106 -12.36 -5.83 -6.50
CA LEU A 106 -12.56 -5.78 -5.05
C LEU A 106 -11.83 -4.57 -4.45
N THR A 107 -12.33 -4.08 -3.30
CA THR A 107 -11.57 -3.18 -2.43
C THR A 107 -10.59 -4.00 -1.58
N GLY A 108 -9.63 -3.34 -0.94
CA GLY A 108 -8.69 -4.02 -0.04
C GLY A 108 -9.41 -4.82 1.05
N THR A 109 -10.38 -4.22 1.73
CA THR A 109 -11.21 -4.89 2.75
C THR A 109 -11.98 -6.09 2.19
N ALA A 110 -12.58 -5.95 1.01
CA ALA A 110 -13.35 -7.04 0.41
C ALA A 110 -12.46 -8.24 0.02
N LEU A 111 -11.22 -7.97 -0.41
CA LEU A 111 -10.25 -9.02 -0.70
C LEU A 111 -9.67 -9.63 0.58
N MET A 112 -9.42 -8.85 1.63
CA MET A 112 -9.02 -9.39 2.93
C MET A 112 -10.09 -10.34 3.50
N ALA A 113 -11.37 -9.98 3.35
CA ALA A 113 -12.48 -10.81 3.80
C ALA A 113 -12.61 -12.16 3.09
N THR A 114 -11.98 -12.36 1.90
CA THR A 114 -11.99 -13.69 1.25
C THR A 114 -11.04 -14.68 1.91
N GLU A 115 -10.03 -14.20 2.64
CA GLU A 115 -9.10 -15.05 3.38
C GLU A 115 -9.56 -15.35 4.81
N ASP A 116 -10.40 -14.49 5.40
CA ASP A 116 -11.07 -14.74 6.68
C ASP A 116 -12.30 -15.68 6.54
N ALA A 117 -12.64 -16.09 5.32
CA ALA A 117 -13.72 -17.05 5.08
C ALA A 117 -13.27 -18.48 5.48
N PRO A 118 -14.07 -19.20 6.29
CA PRO A 118 -13.73 -20.51 6.86
C PRO A 118 -13.68 -21.65 5.84
#